data_AF-X1A9C4-F1
#
_entry.id   AF-X1A9C4-F1
#
_cell.length_a   1.000
_cell.length_b   1.000
_cell.length_c   1.000
_cell.angle_alpha   90.00
_cell.angle_beta   90.00
_cell.angle_gamma   90.00
#
_symmetry.space_group_name_H-M   'P 1'
#
loop_
_entity.id
_entity.type
_entity.pdbx_description
1 polymer ?
#
loop_
_entity_poly.entity_id
_entity_poly.type
_entity_poly.pdbx_seq_one_letter_code
_entity_poly.pdbx_strand_id
1 'polypeptide(L)'
;VAKMSGRGLGHSGGTIDKLESIPGFSTKISKNDFINQVKDIGIAVVGKVGNVVPADKLIYALRDVTATVDSLPLIASSIMSKKIAGGADAIVLDVKVGSGAFVEDEEKVEKLAKITTSTSGLNATFSKSPNLLAILVSTTINFFI
;
A
#
# COMPACT_ATOMS: atom_id res chain seq x y z
N VAL A 1 -14.15 5.70 1.02
CA VAL A 1 -13.11 4.66 0.87
C VAL A 1 -12.82 4.44 -0.61
N ALA A 2 -11.68 4.93 -1.09
CA ALA A 2 -11.22 4.76 -2.47
C ALA A 2 -10.07 3.73 -2.50
N LYS A 3 -10.33 2.50 -2.95
CA LYS A 3 -9.36 1.39 -2.84
C LYS A 3 -8.92 0.89 -4.22
N MET A 4 -7.62 1.01 -4.49
CA MET A 4 -6.97 0.28 -5.58
C MET A 4 -6.39 -1.03 -5.03
N SER A 5 -6.78 -2.17 -5.61
CA SER A 5 -6.32 -3.48 -5.16
C SER A 5 -5.64 -4.29 -6.27
N GLY A 6 -4.76 -5.20 -5.85
CA GLY A 6 -4.04 -6.11 -6.74
C GLY A 6 -4.74 -7.45 -6.87
N ARG A 7 -4.33 -8.19 -7.90
CA ARG A 7 -4.54 -9.65 -7.98
C ARG A 7 -3.55 -10.39 -7.09
N GLY A 8 -3.80 -11.67 -6.92
CA GLY A 8 -2.99 -12.60 -6.14
C GLY A 8 -1.54 -12.66 -6.62
N LEU A 9 -0.67 -13.01 -5.70
CA LEU A 9 0.76 -13.27 -5.92
C LEU A 9 1.09 -14.63 -5.29
N GLY A 10 1.77 -15.49 -6.07
CA GLY A 10 2.10 -16.85 -5.65
C GLY A 10 0.87 -17.69 -5.34
N HIS A 11 0.83 -18.31 -4.16
CA HIS A 11 -0.26 -19.20 -3.72
C HIS A 11 -1.45 -18.47 -3.08
N SER A 12 -1.41 -17.13 -2.96
CA SER A 12 -2.46 -16.35 -2.30
C SER A 12 -3.38 -15.66 -3.30
N GLY A 13 -4.69 -15.79 -3.13
CA GLY A 13 -5.70 -15.08 -3.93
C GLY A 13 -5.82 -13.60 -3.52
N GLY A 14 -5.84 -12.69 -4.50
CA GLY A 14 -5.92 -11.25 -4.29
C GLY A 14 -7.35 -10.77 -4.05
N THR A 15 -7.50 -9.52 -3.56
CA THR A 15 -8.82 -8.92 -3.34
C THR A 15 -9.64 -8.86 -4.62
N ILE A 16 -8.99 -8.55 -5.75
CA ILE A 16 -9.67 -8.49 -7.05
C ILE A 16 -10.20 -9.86 -7.46
N ASP A 17 -9.41 -10.92 -7.27
CA ASP A 17 -9.82 -12.28 -7.63
C ASP A 17 -11.02 -12.76 -6.80
N LYS A 18 -11.08 -12.37 -5.53
CA LYS A 18 -12.21 -12.66 -4.64
C LYS A 18 -13.48 -11.90 -5.00
N LEU A 19 -13.37 -10.66 -5.48
CA LEU A 19 -14.54 -9.87 -5.85
C LEU A 19 -15.09 -10.28 -7.22
N GLU A 20 -14.21 -10.59 -8.17
CA GLU A 20 -14.61 -11.05 -9.51
C GLU A 20 -15.13 -12.50 -9.53
N SER A 21 -15.04 -13.24 -8.42
CA SER A 21 -15.75 -14.53 -8.30
C SER A 21 -17.26 -14.36 -8.16
N ILE A 22 -17.76 -13.15 -7.90
CA ILE A 22 -19.19 -12.83 -7.90
C ILE A 22 -19.65 -12.63 -9.35
N PRO A 23 -20.61 -13.43 -9.87
CA PRO A 23 -21.06 -13.31 -11.25
C PRO A 23 -21.54 -11.88 -11.59
N GLY A 24 -20.99 -11.30 -12.66
CA GLY A 24 -21.33 -9.95 -13.11
C GLY A 24 -20.58 -8.82 -12.39
N PHE A 25 -19.79 -9.11 -11.36
CA PHE A 25 -18.99 -8.09 -10.67
C PHE A 25 -17.70 -7.78 -11.46
N SER A 26 -17.52 -6.52 -11.84
CA SER A 26 -16.33 -6.04 -12.55
C SER A 26 -15.57 -5.03 -11.70
N THR A 27 -14.26 -5.24 -11.52
CA THR A 27 -13.37 -4.25 -10.89
C THR A 27 -12.77 -3.25 -11.90
N LYS A 28 -13.14 -3.39 -13.18
CA LYS A 28 -12.78 -2.48 -14.28
C LYS A 28 -13.91 -1.49 -14.49
N ILE A 29 -13.73 -0.29 -13.95
CA ILE A 29 -14.62 0.86 -14.17
C ILE A 29 -13.80 2.06 -14.62
N SER A 30 -14.43 3.04 -15.27
CA SER A 30 -13.74 4.25 -15.69
C SER A 30 -13.33 5.10 -14.47
N LYS A 31 -12.37 6.02 -14.66
CA LYS A 31 -11.98 6.97 -13.60
C LYS A 31 -13.18 7.79 -13.12
N ASN A 32 -14.06 8.19 -14.03
CA ASN A 32 -15.24 8.99 -13.69
C ASN A 32 -16.24 8.17 -12.87
N ASP A 33 -16.51 6.93 -13.27
CA ASP A 33 -17.41 6.04 -12.51
C ASP A 33 -16.85 5.72 -11.13
N PHE A 34 -15.53 5.54 -11.02
CA PHE A 34 -14.86 5.37 -9.74
C PHE A 34 -15.08 6.57 -8.81
N ILE A 35 -14.87 7.78 -9.31
CA ILE A 35 -15.07 9.01 -8.52
C ILE A 35 -16.54 9.15 -8.12
N ASN A 36 -17.46 8.95 -9.06
CA ASN A 36 -18.90 9.05 -8.79
C ASN A 36 -19.33 8.01 -7.74
N GLN A 37 -18.90 6.76 -7.87
CA GLN A 37 -19.21 5.72 -6.90
C GLN A 37 -18.67 6.03 -5.50
N VAL A 38 -17.46 6.58 -5.39
CA VAL A 38 -16.91 7.00 -4.09
C VAL A 38 -17.72 8.15 -3.50
N LYS A 39 -18.20 9.09 -4.31
CA LYS A 39 -19.03 10.21 -3.85
C LYS A 39 -20.43 9.76 -3.43
N ASP A 40 -21.05 8.87 -4.20
CA ASP A 40 -22.46 8.49 -4.02
C ASP A 40 -22.64 7.37 -2.99
N ILE A 41 -21.78 6.35 -3.04
CA ILE A 41 -21.88 5.14 -2.20
C ILE A 41 -20.88 5.19 -1.03
N GLY A 42 -19.84 6.01 -1.13
CA GLY A 42 -18.79 6.10 -0.11
C GLY A 42 -17.71 5.03 -0.23
N ILE A 43 -17.83 4.07 -1.14
CA ILE A 43 -16.82 3.01 -1.36
C ILE A 43 -16.72 2.57 -2.82
N ALA A 44 -15.48 2.44 -3.29
CA ALA A 44 -15.17 1.77 -4.56
C ALA A 44 -13.88 0.94 -4.43
N VAL A 45 -13.90 -0.26 -5.04
CA VAL A 45 -12.74 -1.15 -5.14
C VAL A 45 -12.46 -1.40 -6.61
N VAL A 46 -11.29 -0.95 -7.07
CA VAL A 46 -10.87 -1.08 -8.46
C VAL A 46 -9.56 -1.85 -8.58
N GLY A 47 -9.35 -2.50 -9.71
CA GLY A 47 -8.04 -3.03 -10.07
C GLY A 47 -6.99 -1.92 -10.16
N LYS A 48 -5.70 -2.27 -10.15
CA LYS A 48 -4.63 -1.31 -10.41
C LYS A 48 -4.86 -0.61 -11.77
N VAL A 49 -5.11 0.69 -11.73
CA VAL A 49 -5.20 1.55 -12.91
C VAL A 49 -3.80 2.12 -13.21
N GLY A 50 -3.28 1.83 -14.39
CA GLY A 50 -2.09 2.50 -14.94
C GLY A 50 -0.73 2.14 -14.31
N ASN A 51 0.30 2.79 -14.84
CA ASN A 51 1.69 2.65 -14.44
C ASN A 51 2.03 3.64 -13.30
N VAL A 52 1.32 3.52 -12.18
CA VAL A 52 1.57 4.34 -10.98
C VAL A 52 2.91 3.89 -10.39
N VAL A 53 3.87 4.82 -10.31
CA VAL A 53 5.29 4.62 -9.93
C VAL A 53 6.08 3.61 -10.82
N PRO A 54 6.38 3.96 -12.08
CA PRO A 54 7.11 3.08 -13.01
C PRO A 54 8.54 2.78 -12.56
N ALA A 55 9.21 3.73 -11.93
CA ALA A 55 10.56 3.58 -11.43
C ALA A 55 10.62 2.55 -10.28
N ASP A 56 9.70 2.64 -9.32
CA ASP A 56 9.62 1.67 -8.22
C ASP A 56 9.42 0.24 -8.73
N LYS A 57 8.60 0.05 -9.77
CA LYS A 57 8.40 -1.27 -10.40
C LYS A 57 9.72 -1.86 -10.91
N LEU A 58 10.52 -1.07 -11.62
CA LEU A 58 11.81 -1.52 -12.17
C LEU A 58 12.84 -1.77 -11.06
N ILE A 59 12.92 -0.86 -10.09
CA ILE A 59 13.84 -0.98 -8.95
C ILE A 59 13.48 -2.21 -8.10
N TYR A 60 12.20 -2.45 -7.85
CA TYR A 60 11.74 -3.63 -7.13
C TYR A 60 12.11 -4.92 -7.87
N ALA A 61 11.86 -4.97 -9.19
CA ALA A 61 12.22 -6.14 -10.00
C ALA A 61 13.73 -6.44 -9.98
N LEU A 62 14.56 -5.40 -10.02
CA LEU A 62 16.02 -5.56 -9.90
C LEU A 62 16.40 -6.07 -8.51
N ARG A 63 15.78 -5.54 -7.45
CA ARG A 63 16.07 -5.95 -6.07
C ARG A 63 15.75 -7.41 -5.81
N ASP A 64 14.64 -7.88 -6.39
CA ASP A 64 14.16 -9.26 -6.27
C ASP A 64 15.17 -10.29 -6.79
N VAL A 65 15.92 -9.94 -7.84
CA VAL A 65 16.93 -10.83 -8.46
C VAL A 65 18.36 -10.56 -8.01
N THR A 66 18.58 -9.58 -7.12
CA THR A 66 19.92 -9.19 -6.63
C THR A 66 20.08 -9.34 -5.12
N ALA A 67 19.13 -9.98 -4.43
CA ALA A 67 19.11 -10.13 -2.98
C ALA A 67 19.19 -8.80 -2.21
N THR A 68 18.67 -7.72 -2.77
CA THR A 68 18.62 -6.37 -2.14
C THR A 68 17.20 -5.96 -1.73
N VAL A 69 16.30 -6.92 -1.63
CA VAL A 69 14.94 -6.70 -1.13
C VAL A 69 14.96 -6.33 0.36
N ASP A 70 15.82 -6.96 1.17
CA ASP A 70 15.89 -6.76 2.63
C ASP A 70 16.66 -5.48 3.03
N SER A 71 16.21 -4.34 2.50
CA SER A 71 16.74 -3.01 2.81
C SER A 71 15.62 -2.12 3.29
N LEU A 72 15.56 -1.85 4.60
CA LEU A 72 14.48 -1.09 5.24
C LEU A 72 14.18 0.26 4.55
N PRO A 73 15.18 1.08 4.16
CA PRO A 73 14.93 2.32 3.43
C PRO A 73 14.27 2.12 2.07
N LEU A 74 14.70 1.09 1.32
CA LEU A 74 14.14 0.79 0.00
C LEU A 74 12.75 0.15 0.11
N ILE A 75 12.48 -0.58 1.19
CA ILE A 75 11.14 -1.08 1.54
C ILE A 75 10.19 0.08 1.82
N ALA A 76 10.58 0.99 2.74
CA ALA A 76 9.79 2.17 3.08
C ALA A 76 9.49 3.01 1.84
N SER A 77 10.51 3.37 1.06
CA SER A 77 10.34 4.16 -0.17
C SER A 77 9.40 3.48 -1.17
N SER A 78 9.55 2.16 -1.36
CA SER A 78 8.68 1.40 -2.27
C SER A 78 7.22 1.38 -1.82
N ILE A 79 6.95 1.10 -0.54
CA ILE A 79 5.58 1.08 0.00
C ILE A 79 4.96 2.47 -0.12
N MET A 80 5.68 3.51 0.33
CA MET A 80 5.16 4.87 0.42
C MET A 80 4.92 5.50 -0.95
N SER A 81 5.82 5.31 -1.92
CA SER A 81 5.68 5.90 -3.27
C SER A 81 4.35 5.51 -3.92
N LYS A 82 3.91 4.25 -3.76
CA LYS A 82 2.62 3.75 -4.25
C LYS A 82 1.42 4.37 -3.52
N LYS A 83 1.54 4.62 -2.21
CA LYS A 83 0.45 5.16 -1.38
C LYS A 83 0.26 6.65 -1.59
N ILE A 84 1.37 7.40 -1.64
CA ILE A 84 1.38 8.84 -1.90
C ILE A 84 0.89 9.12 -3.32
N ALA A 85 1.36 8.36 -4.33
CA ALA A 85 0.88 8.51 -5.71
C ALA A 85 -0.62 8.19 -5.88
N GLY A 86 -1.22 7.47 -4.92
CA GLY A 86 -2.66 7.22 -4.88
C GLY A 86 -3.49 8.36 -4.27
N GLY A 87 -2.85 9.44 -3.77
CA GLY A 87 -3.54 10.62 -3.22
C GLY A 87 -4.21 10.38 -1.86
N ALA A 88 -3.70 9.46 -1.05
CA ALA A 88 -4.30 9.18 0.26
C ALA A 88 -3.87 10.23 1.31
N ASP A 89 -4.83 10.92 1.95
CA ASP A 89 -4.59 11.93 3.01
C ASP A 89 -3.97 11.34 4.30
N ALA A 90 -4.28 10.08 4.56
CA ALA A 90 -3.73 9.31 5.67
C ALA A 90 -3.56 7.85 5.26
N ILE A 91 -2.50 7.24 5.75
CA ILE A 91 -2.11 5.86 5.43
C ILE A 91 -1.92 5.10 6.73
N VAL A 92 -2.66 4.00 6.88
CA VAL A 92 -2.41 3.01 7.94
C VAL A 92 -1.71 1.81 7.31
N LEU A 93 -0.50 1.52 7.78
CA LEU A 93 0.25 0.32 7.42
C LEU A 93 0.08 -0.71 8.52
N ASP A 94 -0.64 -1.79 8.24
CA ASP A 94 -0.69 -2.99 9.07
C ASP A 94 0.57 -3.83 8.80
N VAL A 95 1.47 -3.90 9.79
CA VAL A 95 2.75 -4.60 9.67
C VAL A 95 2.67 -5.91 10.45
N LYS A 96 2.80 -7.03 9.74
CA LYS A 96 2.89 -8.36 10.36
C LYS A 96 4.33 -8.62 10.80
N VAL A 97 4.48 -9.24 11.98
CA VAL A 97 5.76 -9.61 12.56
C VAL A 97 5.79 -11.12 12.81
N GLY A 98 6.92 -11.76 12.53
CA GLY A 98 7.16 -13.17 12.84
C GLY A 98 7.91 -13.91 11.73
N SER A 99 8.17 -15.19 11.94
CA SER A 99 9.02 -16.04 11.07
C SER A 99 8.50 -16.23 9.64
N GLY A 100 7.22 -15.95 9.39
CA GLY A 100 6.63 -15.95 8.04
C GLY A 100 6.27 -14.56 7.53
N ALA A 101 6.60 -13.51 8.27
CA ALA A 101 6.34 -12.13 7.90
C ALA A 101 7.58 -11.49 7.30
N PHE A 102 7.36 -10.42 6.55
CA PHE A 102 8.44 -9.66 5.94
C PHE A 102 9.31 -8.91 6.98
N VAL A 103 8.78 -8.71 8.18
CA VAL A 103 9.51 -8.13 9.31
C VAL A 103 9.57 -9.17 10.42
N GLU A 104 10.78 -9.50 10.86
CA GLU A 104 11.01 -10.60 11.80
C GLU A 104 10.75 -10.21 13.26
N ASP A 105 11.01 -8.96 13.62
CA ASP A 105 10.91 -8.44 14.98
C ASP A 105 10.22 -7.06 15.01
N GLU A 106 9.70 -6.71 16.18
CA GLU A 106 8.99 -5.44 16.38
C GLU A 106 9.92 -4.22 16.28
N GLU A 107 11.22 -4.39 16.60
CA GLU A 107 12.21 -3.31 16.58
C GLU A 107 12.44 -2.80 15.15
N LYS A 108 12.48 -3.71 14.17
CA LYS A 108 12.52 -3.40 12.74
C LYS A 108 11.27 -2.64 12.30
N VAL A 109 10.09 -2.89 12.88
CA VAL A 109 8.87 -2.12 12.57
C VAL A 109 8.98 -0.68 13.08
N GLU A 110 9.49 -0.50 14.30
CA GLU A 110 9.72 0.85 14.84
C GLU A 110 10.75 1.61 13.99
N LYS A 111 11.83 0.94 13.56
CA LYS A 111 12.81 1.49 12.61
C LYS A 111 12.16 1.87 11.28
N LEU A 112 11.29 1.02 10.75
CA LEU A 112 10.54 1.29 9.51
C LEU A 112 9.66 2.55 9.65
N ALA A 113 9.00 2.73 10.79
CA ALA A 113 8.20 3.93 11.07
C ALA A 113 9.06 5.22 11.11
N LYS A 114 10.22 5.16 11.76
CA LYS A 114 11.18 6.27 11.83
C LYS A 114 11.72 6.64 10.45
N ILE A 115 12.15 5.63 9.66
CA ILE A 115 12.65 5.84 8.30
C ILE A 115 11.55 6.45 7.41
N THR A 116 10.32 5.95 7.51
CA THR A 116 9.18 6.45 6.74
C THR A 116 8.95 7.94 7.01
N THR A 117 9.06 8.37 8.27
CA THR A 117 8.99 9.78 8.67
C THR A 117 10.11 10.60 8.01
N SER A 118 11.36 10.16 8.18
CA SER A 118 12.54 10.87 7.67
C SER A 118 12.59 10.98 6.14
N THR A 119 12.16 9.94 5.41
CA THR A 119 12.24 9.90 3.94
C THR A 119 11.12 10.67 3.25
N SER A 120 9.93 10.74 3.86
CA SER A 120 8.75 11.35 3.22
C SER A 120 8.51 12.80 3.64
N GLY A 121 9.15 13.29 4.70
CA GLY A 121 8.83 14.59 5.31
C GLY A 121 7.43 14.62 5.94
N LEU A 122 6.83 13.44 6.15
CA LEU A 122 5.49 13.26 6.70
C LEU A 122 5.58 12.83 8.16
N ASN A 123 4.55 13.15 8.95
CA ASN A 123 4.45 12.65 10.31
C ASN A 123 4.00 11.19 10.28
N ALA A 124 4.87 10.27 10.73
CA ALA A 124 4.47 8.89 11.02
C ALA A 124 4.49 8.61 12.52
N THR A 125 3.43 7.98 13.01
CA THR A 125 3.30 7.51 14.40
C THR A 125 3.26 5.99 14.40
N PHE A 126 4.11 5.38 15.21
CA PHE A 126 4.04 3.95 15.49
C PHE A 126 3.03 3.68 16.61
N SER A 127 2.15 2.70 16.39
CA SER A 127 1.17 2.26 17.40
C SER A 127 1.21 0.75 17.53
N LYS A 128 1.23 0.28 18.77
CA LYS A 128 1.20 -1.14 19.13
C LYS A 128 -0.05 -1.43 19.95
N SER A 129 -0.78 -2.46 19.55
CA SER A 129 -1.87 -3.08 20.31
C SER A 129 -1.63 -4.58 20.42
N PRO A 130 -2.35 -5.32 21.28
CA PRO A 130 -2.13 -6.76 21.50
C PRO A 130 -2.14 -7.62 20.22
N ASN A 131 -2.88 -7.20 19.20
CA ASN A 131 -3.09 -7.97 17.97
C ASN A 131 -2.64 -7.22 16.69
N LEU A 132 -2.07 -6.02 16.80
CA LEU A 132 -1.76 -5.17 15.65
C LEU A 132 -0.54 -4.29 15.93
N LEU A 133 0.45 -4.36 15.04
CA LEU A 133 1.46 -3.32 14.85
C LEU A 133 1.03 -2.47 13.65
N ALA A 134 0.87 -1.17 13.88
CA ALA A 134 0.45 -0.23 12.85
C ALA A 134 1.39 0.98 12.78
N ILE A 135 1.64 1.44 11.55
CA ILE A 135 2.27 2.74 11.29
C ILE A 135 1.20 3.64 10.69
N LEU A 136 0.85 4.72 11.39
CA LEU A 136 -0.04 5.76 10.89
C LEU A 136 0.81 6.87 10.27
N VAL A 137 0.64 7.13 8.98
CA VAL A 137 1.29 8.24 8.27
C VAL A 137 0.23 9.24 7.86
N SER A 138 0.38 10.51 8.25
CA SER A 138 -0.48 11.60 7.78
C SER A 138 0.25 12.35 6.67
N THR A 139 -0.39 12.47 5.51
CA THR A 139 0.14 13.26 4.40
C THR A 139 -0.50 14.64 4.44
N THR A 140 0.28 15.69 4.75
CA THR A 140 -0.20 17.08 4.60
C THR A 140 -0.17 17.57 3.15
N ILE A 141 0.14 16.67 2.21
CA ILE A 141 0.25 17.00 0.79
C ILE A 141 -1.16 16.97 0.20
N ASN A 142 -1.80 18.13 0.15
CA ASN A 142 -2.97 18.37 -0.71
C ASN A 142 -2.55 18.20 -2.17
N PHE A 143 -2.60 16.98 -2.69
CA PHE A 143 -2.69 16.79 -4.14
C PHE A 143 -4.11 17.19 -4.53
N PHE A 144 -4.24 18.37 -5.16
CA PHE A 144 -5.45 18.76 -5.89
C PHE A 144 -5.81 17.64 -6.88
N ILE A 145 -6.81 16.83 -6.52
CA ILE A 145 -7.59 16.02 -7.45
C ILE A 145 -9.06 16.16 -7.03
#